data_AF-A0A842NW71-F1
#
_entry.id   AF-A0A842NW71-F1
#
_cell.length_a   1.000
_cell.length_b   1.000
_cell.length_c   1.000
_cell.angle_alpha   90.00
_cell.angle_beta   90.00
_cell.angle_gamma   90.00
#
_symmetry.space_group_name_H-M   'P 1'
#
loop_
_entity.id
_entity.type
_entity.pdbx_description
1 polymer ?
#
loop_
_entity_poly.entity_id
_entity_poly.type
_entity_poly.pdbx_seq_one_letter_code
_entity_poly.pdbx_strand_id
1 'polypeptide(L)'
;MNRLKVILGVIVAIVILIIIVGYFSNAEYQNGNTMEDQSDEIAWQLLQKTYLEQECREQYMGQSDELEKCFDRIDEEQRLNPPTTP
;
A
#
# COMPACT_ATOMS: atom_id res chain seq x y z
N MET A 1 -14.32 23.07 -48.60
CA MET A 1 -14.91 23.49 -47.30
C MET A 1 -15.51 22.32 -46.50
N ASN A 2 -16.33 21.44 -47.09
CA ASN A 2 -16.99 20.36 -46.32
C ASN A 2 -16.01 19.29 -45.80
N ARG A 3 -15.00 18.91 -46.59
CA ARG A 3 -14.01 17.89 -46.18
C ARG A 3 -13.16 18.34 -44.98
N LEU A 4 -12.83 19.64 -44.91
CA LEU A 4 -12.09 20.21 -43.78
C LEU A 4 -12.92 20.18 -42.49
N LYS A 5 -14.22 20.50 -42.56
CA LYS A 5 -15.15 20.43 -41.42
C LYS A 5 -15.33 18.99 -40.92
N VAL A 6 -15.38 18.01 -41.82
CA VAL A 6 -15.46 16.59 -41.46
C VAL A 6 -14.20 16.13 -40.75
N ILE A 7 -13.02 16.47 -41.27
CA ILE A 7 -11.73 16.09 -40.64
C ILE A 7 -11.61 16.73 -39.24
N LEU A 8 -11.96 18.02 -39.12
CA LEU A 8 -11.94 18.71 -37.83
C LEU A 8 -12.91 18.07 -36.82
N GLY A 9 -14.11 17.68 -37.26
CA GLY A 9 -15.09 17.02 -36.41
C GLY A 9 -14.60 15.67 -35.88
N VAL A 10 -13.94 14.88 -36.72
CA VAL A 10 -13.36 13.58 -36.32
C VAL A 10 -12.24 13.76 -35.30
N ILE A 11 -11.36 14.75 -35.49
CA ILE A 11 -10.27 15.03 -34.54
C ILE A 11 -10.83 15.42 -33.17
N VAL A 12 -11.83 16.30 -33.13
CA VAL A 12 -12.46 16.73 -31.88
C VAL A 12 -13.13 15.56 -31.15
N ALA A 13 -13.82 14.68 -31.88
CA ALA A 13 -14.45 13.50 -31.29
C ALA A 13 -13.43 12.53 -30.64
N ILE A 14 -12.28 12.32 -31.29
CA ILE A 14 -11.21 11.47 -30.75
C ILE A 14 -10.63 12.06 -29.48
N VAL A 15 -10.37 13.37 -29.45
CA VAL A 15 -9.85 14.06 -28.25
C VAL A 15 -10.82 13.93 -27.08
N ILE A 16 -12.13 14.11 -27.31
CA ILE A 16 -13.15 13.96 -26.27
C ILE A 16 -13.19 12.52 -25.73
N LEU A 17 -13.10 11.52 -26.60
CA LEU A 17 -13.04 10.11 -26.18
C LEU A 17 -11.82 9.81 -25.32
N ILE A 18 -10.64 10.31 -25.69
CA ILE A 18 -9.41 10.11 -24.91
C ILE A 18 -9.54 10.76 -23.52
N ILE A 19 -10.12 11.96 -23.44
CA ILE A 19 -10.33 12.66 -22.16
C ILE A 19 -11.30 11.88 -21.26
N ILE A 20 -12.40 11.36 -21.81
CA ILE A 20 -13.39 10.58 -21.06
C ILE A 20 -12.76 9.28 -20.52
N VAL A 21 -12.09 8.50 -21.39
CA VAL A 21 -11.41 7.27 -20.99
C VAL A 21 -10.33 7.55 -19.94
N GLY A 22 -9.52 8.58 -20.14
CA GLY A 22 -8.50 9.00 -19.18
C GLY A 22 -9.09 9.41 -17.82
N TYR A 23 -10.24 10.11 -17.80
CA TYR A 23 -10.92 10.50 -16.58
C TYR A 23 -11.50 9.30 -15.82
N PHE A 24 -12.15 8.36 -16.52
CA PHE A 24 -12.69 7.14 -15.92
C PHE A 24 -11.58 6.22 -15.40
N SER A 25 -10.47 6.06 -16.13
CA SER A 25 -9.32 5.28 -15.66
C SER A 25 -8.67 5.87 -14.40
N ASN A 26 -8.62 7.20 -14.27
CA ASN A 26 -8.01 7.85 -13.10
C ASN A 26 -8.91 7.82 -11.85
N ALA A 27 -10.23 7.84 -12.03
CA ALA A 27 -11.19 7.76 -10.93
C ALA A 27 -11.15 6.40 -10.21
N GLU A 28 -10.89 5.31 -10.95
CA GLU A 28 -10.74 3.97 -10.38
C GLU A 28 -9.38 3.80 -9.69
N TYR A 29 -8.32 4.39 -10.26
CA TYR A 29 -6.96 4.33 -9.70
C TYR A 29 -6.80 5.11 -8.38
N GLN A 30 -7.57 6.19 -8.16
CA GLN A 30 -7.49 6.94 -6.90
C GLN A 30 -8.26 6.30 -5.74
N ASN A 31 -9.34 5.55 -6.02
CA ASN A 31 -10.19 5.00 -4.96
C ASN A 31 -9.76 3.58 -4.52
N GLY A 32 -9.10 2.81 -5.38
CA GLY A 32 -8.57 1.48 -5.06
C GLY A 32 -7.19 1.51 -4.38
N ASN A 33 -6.25 2.32 -4.88
CA ASN A 33 -4.87 2.30 -4.39
C ASN A 33 -4.71 2.85 -2.97
N THR A 34 -5.59 3.73 -2.50
CA THR A 34 -5.41 4.35 -1.17
C THR A 34 -5.75 3.39 -0.02
N MET A 35 -6.70 2.45 -0.21
CA MET A 35 -7.06 1.45 0.80
C MET A 35 -6.17 0.20 0.75
N GLU A 36 -5.72 -0.20 -0.44
CA GLU A 36 -4.90 -1.41 -0.63
C GLU A 36 -3.46 -1.20 -0.15
N ASP A 37 -2.82 -0.06 -0.48
CA ASP A 37 -1.47 0.27 0.01
C ASP A 37 -1.42 0.42 1.55
N GLN A 38 -2.47 0.98 2.17
CA GLN A 38 -2.54 1.09 3.63
C GLN A 38 -2.72 -0.27 4.31
N SER A 39 -3.62 -1.12 3.81
CA SER A 39 -3.83 -2.47 4.34
C SER A 39 -2.58 -3.33 4.23
N ASP A 40 -1.88 -3.25 3.10
CA ASP A 40 -0.65 -4.03 2.87
C ASP A 40 0.49 -3.54 3.77
N GLU A 41 0.65 -2.24 3.98
CA GLU A 41 1.66 -1.70 4.90
C GLU A 41 1.42 -2.15 6.35
N ILE A 42 0.17 -2.18 6.81
CA ILE A 42 -0.22 -2.70 8.13
C ILE A 42 0.08 -4.20 8.21
N ALA A 43 -0.24 -4.97 7.16
CA ALA A 43 0.04 -6.41 7.11
C ALA A 43 1.55 -6.69 7.16
N TRP A 44 2.37 -5.90 6.46
CA TRP A 44 3.83 -6.01 6.50
C TRP A 44 4.40 -5.68 7.87
N GLN A 45 3.87 -4.68 8.57
CA GLN A 45 4.32 -4.33 9.92
C GLN A 45 3.93 -5.39 10.97
N LEU A 46 2.72 -5.97 10.86
CA LEU A 46 2.31 -7.11 11.69
C LEU A 46 3.17 -8.35 11.43
N LEU A 47 3.45 -8.65 10.16
CA LEU A 47 4.36 -9.73 9.77
C LEU A 47 5.75 -9.55 10.37
N GLN A 48 6.28 -8.32 10.35
CA GLN A 48 7.61 -8.02 10.89
C GLN A 48 7.70 -8.33 12.38
N LYS A 49 6.69 -7.97 13.19
CA LYS A 49 6.65 -8.31 14.62
C LYS A 49 6.68 -9.83 14.82
N THR A 50 5.85 -10.58 14.10
CA THR A 50 5.80 -12.04 14.25
C THR A 50 7.11 -12.72 13.85
N TYR A 51 7.81 -12.19 12.85
CA TYR A 51 9.10 -12.73 12.41
C TYR A 51 10.19 -12.50 13.45
N LEU A 52 10.26 -11.29 14.01
CA LEU A 52 11.19 -10.94 15.10
C LEU A 52 10.90 -11.78 16.36
N GLU A 53 9.64 -12.01 16.68
CA GLU A 53 9.27 -12.86 17.81
C GLU A 53 9.68 -14.34 17.59
N GLN A 54 9.56 -14.85 16.37
CA GLN A 54 10.04 -16.19 16.03
C GLN A 54 11.56 -16.27 16.13
N GLU A 55 12.29 -15.28 15.63
CA GLU A 55 13.75 -15.19 15.74
C GLU A 55 14.19 -15.20 17.21
N CYS A 56 13.53 -14.43 18.09
CA CYS A 56 13.79 -14.48 19.53
C CYS A 56 13.58 -15.89 20.12
N ARG A 57 12.52 -16.60 19.74
CA ARG A 57 12.25 -17.97 20.22
C ARG A 57 13.30 -18.97 19.75
N GLU A 58 13.77 -18.83 18.52
CA GLU A 58 14.80 -19.70 17.96
C GLU A 58 16.17 -19.41 18.59
N GLN A 59 16.52 -18.13 18.76
CA GLN A 59 17.81 -17.70 19.26
C GLN A 59 17.98 -17.93 20.77
N TYR A 60 16.91 -17.73 21.56
CA TYR A 60 16.93 -17.86 23.02
C TYR A 60 16.20 -19.12 23.50
N MET A 61 16.10 -20.14 22.64
CA MET A 61 15.42 -21.38 22.97
C MET A 61 16.05 -22.04 24.21
N GLY A 62 15.25 -22.20 25.27
CA GLY A 62 15.70 -22.74 26.56
C GLY A 62 16.32 -21.72 27.53
N GLN A 63 16.39 -20.44 27.19
CA GLN A 63 16.83 -19.34 28.06
C GLN A 63 15.68 -18.34 28.24
N SER A 64 14.83 -18.57 29.25
CA SER A 64 13.60 -17.79 29.50
C SER A 64 13.85 -16.30 29.72
N ASP A 65 14.89 -15.95 30.47
CA ASP A 65 15.14 -14.57 30.90
C ASP A 65 15.64 -13.71 29.75
N GLU A 66 16.40 -14.29 28.82
CA GLU A 66 16.87 -13.60 27.61
C GLU A 66 15.78 -13.52 26.55
N LEU A 67 14.91 -14.54 26.48
CA LEU A 67 13.72 -14.53 25.62
C LEU A 67 12.74 -13.42 26.02
N GLU A 68 12.47 -13.25 27.31
CA GLU A 68 11.59 -12.20 27.83
C GLU A 68 12.13 -10.81 27.49
N LYS A 69 13.43 -10.55 27.72
CA LYS A 69 14.07 -9.29 27.31
C LYS A 69 14.02 -9.04 25.80
N CYS A 70 14.06 -10.09 24.99
CA CYS A 70 13.97 -10.00 23.54
C CYS A 70 12.58 -9.54 23.11
N PHE A 71 11.52 -10.10 23.72
CA PHE A 71 10.15 -9.67 23.49
C PHE A 71 9.88 -8.25 24.01
N ASP A 72 10.35 -7.91 25.20
CA ASP A 72 10.20 -6.56 25.76
C ASP A 72 10.81 -5.49 24.86
N ARG A 73 11.97 -5.80 24.25
CA ARG A 73 12.60 -4.91 23.26
C ARG A 73 11.74 -4.76 22.02
N ILE A 74 11.23 -5.85 21.45
CA ILE A 74 10.37 -5.80 20.26
C ILE A 74 9.12 -4.97 20.56
N ASP A 75 8.53 -5.14 21.73
CA ASP A 75 7.32 -4.41 22.12
C ASP A 75 7.60 -2.91 22.33
N GLU A 76 8.72 -2.55 22.96
CA GLU A 76 9.11 -1.14 23.12
C GLU A 76 9.41 -0.48 21.76
N GLU A 77 10.08 -1.17 20.84
CA GLU A 77 10.32 -0.66 19.47
C GLU A 77 9.01 -0.48 18.68
N GLN A 78 8.06 -1.42 18.81
CA GLN A 78 6.72 -1.31 18.23
C GLN A 78 5.88 -0.21 18.91
N ARG A 79 6.09 0.05 20.19
CA ARG A 79 5.44 1.15 20.92
C ARG A 79 5.97 2.52 20.48
N LEU A 80 7.27 2.59 20.13
CA LEU A 80 7.92 3.79 19.62
C LEU A 80 7.56 4.06 18.15
N ASN A 81 7.34 3.01 17.36
CA ASN A 81 6.89 3.07 15.97
C ASN A 81 5.56 2.32 15.79
N PRO A 82 4.45 2.83 16.35
CA PRO A 82 3.16 2.19 16.18
C PRO A 82 2.76 2.21 14.70
N PRO A 83 2.06 1.16 14.22
CA PRO A 83 1.54 1.15 12.87
C PRO A 83 0.71 2.39 12.60
N THR A 84 1.10 3.16 11.60
CA THR A 84 0.44 4.42 11.25
C THR A 84 -0.87 4.11 10.55
N THR A 85 -1.95 4.27 11.32
CA THR A 85 -3.39 4.19 10.96
C THR A 85 -3.95 2.81 10.57
N PRO A 86 -5.23 2.52 10.94
CA PRO A 86 -5.95 1.30 10.60
C PRO A 86 -6.48 1.29 9.16
#